data_AF-A0AAN8LJQ5-F1
#
_entry.id   AF-A0AAN8LJQ5-F1
#
_cell.length_a   1.000
_cell.length_b   1.000
_cell.length_c   1.000
_cell.angle_alpha   90.00
_cell.angle_beta   90.00
_cell.angle_gamma   90.00
#
_symmetry.space_group_name_H-M   'P 1'
#
loop_
_entity.id
_entity.type
_entity.pdbx_description
1 polymer ?
#
loop_
_entity_poly.entity_id
_entity_poly.type
_entity_poly.pdbx_seq_one_letter_code
_entity_poly.pdbx_strand_id
1 'polypeptide(L)'
;RSKVRGGADREATQSPYKRLTPRGCCLSNLVVPARTTHVEFQVSGSLWNCRSAANKAEFTSAYATLQSLDFLALTETWITTENTPTALSSSDQMFSHTPRASGQWGGGTGILISAKWTFSLSPLTHLSISSFEFHAVTVTSPFKLNNLIIYRPPGSLGEFINELDALISSFPEDGSPLTVLDLSAAFDTVNHQILLSTLSELGISGAAHSWIASYLTGRSYKVAWRESVSTPHALTTGVPQGLVLGPLLFSLYTKSLPPLRRRHHFVYIWPFIGHCVNKPPNELQFHTTLLQ
;
A
#
# COMPACT_ATOMS: atom_id res chain seq x y z
N ARG A 1 14.21 -85.15 -7.90
CA ARG A 1 13.01 -85.89 -8.37
C ARG A 1 11.86 -84.90 -8.46
N SER A 2 11.26 -84.82 -9.65
CA SER A 2 10.17 -83.94 -10.07
C SER A 2 8.83 -84.29 -9.43
N LYS A 3 7.93 -83.29 -9.26
CA LYS A 3 6.61 -83.27 -9.92
C LYS A 3 5.86 -81.96 -9.69
N VAL A 4 5.34 -81.44 -10.80
CA VAL A 4 4.36 -80.35 -10.96
C VAL A 4 2.94 -80.93 -10.99
N ARG A 5 1.97 -80.14 -10.51
CA ARG A 5 0.51 -80.02 -10.84
C ARG A 5 -0.22 -79.68 -9.53
N GLY A 6 -1.10 -78.69 -9.38
CA GLY A 6 -1.83 -77.84 -10.31
C GLY A 6 -3.27 -77.69 -9.76
N GLY A 7 -3.80 -76.46 -9.69
CA GLY A 7 -5.23 -76.19 -9.80
C GLY A 7 -6.07 -75.92 -8.54
N ALA A 8 -6.50 -74.65 -8.47
CA ALA A 8 -7.87 -74.17 -8.21
C ALA A 8 -8.44 -74.11 -6.78
N ASP A 9 -8.54 -72.85 -6.32
CA ASP A 9 -9.76 -72.14 -5.93
C ASP A 9 -10.65 -72.68 -4.81
N ARG A 10 -10.59 -71.97 -3.68
CA ARG A 10 -11.78 -71.55 -2.94
C ARG A 10 -11.63 -70.08 -2.52
N GLU A 11 -12.40 -69.23 -3.21
CA GLU A 11 -12.70 -67.85 -2.83
C GLU A 11 -13.27 -67.81 -1.41
N ALA A 12 -12.58 -67.12 -0.51
CA ALA A 12 -13.17 -66.61 0.73
C ALA A 12 -13.48 -65.12 0.51
N THR A 13 -14.77 -64.82 0.40
CA THR A 13 -15.38 -63.50 0.30
C THR A 13 -14.86 -62.57 1.41
N GLN A 14 -13.99 -61.62 1.05
CA GLN A 14 -13.60 -60.53 1.94
C GLN A 14 -14.73 -59.48 2.00
N SER A 15 -15.23 -59.26 3.23
CA SER A 15 -16.15 -58.17 3.59
C SER A 15 -15.63 -56.79 3.16
N PRO A 16 -16.49 -55.86 2.67
CA PRO A 16 -16.06 -54.57 2.12
C PRO A 16 -15.70 -53.52 3.19
N TYR A 17 -15.75 -53.86 4.48
CA TYR A 17 -15.54 -52.89 5.55
C TYR A 17 -14.04 -52.70 5.85
N LYS A 18 -13.49 -51.60 5.33
CA LYS A 18 -12.16 -51.08 5.68
C LYS A 18 -12.00 -51.04 7.20
N ARG A 19 -10.90 -51.62 7.69
CA ARG A 19 -10.56 -51.71 9.12
C ARG A 19 -10.35 -50.29 9.68
N LEU A 20 -11.33 -49.79 10.45
CA LEU A 20 -11.24 -48.51 11.15
C LEU A 20 -10.28 -48.64 12.35
N THR A 21 -9.46 -47.61 12.60
CA THR A 21 -8.64 -47.53 13.83
C THR A 21 -9.55 -47.41 15.06
N PRO A 22 -9.07 -47.69 16.30
CA PRO A 22 -9.89 -47.62 17.53
C PRO A 22 -10.54 -46.26 17.80
N ARG A 23 -10.14 -45.21 17.06
CA ARG A 23 -10.70 -43.85 17.11
C ARG A 23 -11.51 -43.46 15.86
N GLY A 24 -11.84 -44.40 14.99
CA GLY A 24 -12.67 -44.15 13.81
C GLY A 24 -11.99 -43.39 12.65
N CYS A 25 -10.69 -43.08 12.74
CA CYS A 25 -9.99 -42.39 11.65
C CYS A 25 -9.49 -43.37 10.58
N CYS A 26 -9.94 -43.16 9.34
CA CYS A 26 -9.42 -43.81 8.14
C CYS A 26 -8.28 -42.96 7.55
N LEU A 27 -7.03 -43.29 7.89
CA LEU A 27 -5.85 -42.52 7.45
C LEU A 27 -5.61 -42.57 5.94
N SER A 28 -6.22 -43.51 5.21
CA SER A 28 -6.08 -43.60 3.75
C SER A 28 -6.80 -42.50 2.97
N ASN A 29 -7.63 -41.70 3.64
CA ASN A 29 -8.35 -40.56 3.05
C ASN A 29 -7.68 -39.21 3.39
N LEU A 30 -6.54 -39.21 4.09
CA LEU A 30 -5.74 -38.01 4.31
C LEU A 30 -5.06 -37.63 3.00
N VAL A 31 -5.64 -36.66 2.30
CA VAL A 31 -4.93 -35.90 1.29
C VAL A 31 -3.97 -34.98 2.03
N VAL A 32 -2.69 -35.34 2.07
CA VAL A 32 -1.64 -34.38 2.46
C VAL A 32 -1.59 -33.35 1.33
N PRO A 33 -1.89 -32.05 1.57
CA PRO A 33 -1.70 -31.04 0.54
C PRO A 33 -0.27 -31.15 0.05
N ALA A 34 -0.06 -31.14 -1.27
CA ALA A 34 1.29 -31.04 -1.80
C ALA A 34 1.99 -29.88 -1.07
N ARG A 35 3.19 -30.12 -0.51
CA ARG A 35 3.98 -29.03 0.07
C ARG A 35 4.12 -27.97 -1.02
N THR A 36 3.40 -26.85 -0.89
CA THR A 36 3.68 -25.68 -1.70
C THR A 36 5.07 -25.22 -1.29
N THR A 37 6.04 -25.44 -2.18
CA THR A 37 7.36 -24.84 -2.06
C THR A 37 7.17 -23.35 -2.33
N HIS A 38 6.89 -22.59 -1.29
CA HIS A 38 6.87 -21.14 -1.38
C HIS A 38 8.30 -20.67 -1.65
N VAL A 39 8.48 -19.92 -2.73
CA VAL A 39 9.72 -19.19 -2.96
C VAL A 39 9.53 -17.84 -2.29
N GLU A 40 10.32 -17.62 -1.24
CA GLU A 40 10.29 -16.38 -0.49
C GLU A 40 11.19 -15.35 -1.19
N PHE A 41 10.60 -14.22 -1.56
CA PHE A 41 11.35 -13.10 -2.09
C PHE A 41 11.34 -11.95 -1.09
N GLN A 42 12.53 -11.48 -0.71
CA GLN A 42 12.68 -10.25 0.06
C GLN A 42 12.78 -9.08 -0.91
N VAL A 43 11.92 -8.09 -0.69
CA VAL A 43 11.92 -6.83 -1.42
C VAL A 43 12.21 -5.71 -0.45
N SER A 44 13.21 -4.92 -0.78
CA SER A 44 13.62 -3.74 -0.03
C SER A 44 13.07 -2.49 -0.70
N GLY A 45 12.41 -1.64 0.09
CA GLY A 45 11.95 -0.38 -0.45
C GLY A 45 11.84 0.74 0.57
N SER A 46 11.70 1.95 0.06
CA SER A 46 11.50 3.14 0.89
C SER A 46 10.57 4.14 0.20
N LEU A 47 9.91 4.95 1.01
CA LEU A 47 9.15 6.12 0.56
C LEU A 47 9.85 7.38 1.06
N TRP A 48 10.05 8.32 0.14
CA TRP A 48 10.61 9.63 0.46
C TRP A 48 9.81 10.76 -0.18
N ASN A 49 9.16 11.54 0.69
CA ASN A 49 8.66 12.86 0.34
C ASN A 49 9.84 13.85 0.20
N CYS A 50 10.24 14.09 -1.05
CA CYS A 50 11.51 14.73 -1.35
C CYS A 50 11.42 16.26 -1.47
N ARG A 51 10.22 16.85 -1.59
CA ARG A 51 9.99 18.31 -1.72
C ARG A 51 11.01 18.98 -2.64
N SER A 52 11.01 18.58 -3.92
CA SER A 52 12.05 18.80 -4.94
C SER A 52 13.09 17.67 -5.03
N ALA A 53 12.93 16.84 -6.05
CA ALA A 53 13.86 15.77 -6.40
C ALA A 53 15.07 16.29 -7.19
N ALA A 54 14.89 17.31 -8.04
CA ALA A 54 15.95 17.80 -8.93
C ALA A 54 17.20 18.27 -8.17
N ASN A 55 17.02 19.02 -7.09
CA ASN A 55 18.13 19.52 -6.26
C ASN A 55 18.80 18.43 -5.41
N LYS A 56 18.20 17.25 -5.33
CA LYS A 56 18.65 16.14 -4.47
C LYS A 56 19.00 14.91 -5.29
N ALA A 57 19.00 14.99 -6.61
CA ALA A 57 19.02 13.85 -7.51
C ALA A 57 20.20 12.89 -7.24
N GLU A 58 21.42 13.43 -7.14
CA GLU A 58 22.63 12.65 -6.85
C GLU A 58 22.54 11.96 -5.48
N PHE A 59 22.12 12.69 -4.45
CA PHE A 59 21.96 12.15 -3.11
C PHE A 59 20.90 11.04 -3.09
N THR A 60 19.75 11.26 -3.72
CA THR A 60 18.64 10.31 -3.76
C THR A 60 19.05 9.00 -4.47
N SER A 61 19.74 9.11 -5.61
CA SER A 61 20.26 7.94 -6.33
C SER A 61 21.33 7.20 -5.52
N ALA A 62 22.31 7.94 -4.97
CA ALA A 62 23.35 7.36 -4.13
C ALA A 62 22.77 6.68 -2.88
N TYR A 63 21.75 7.26 -2.27
CA TYR A 63 21.05 6.70 -1.12
C TYR A 63 20.40 5.36 -1.45
N ALA A 64 19.64 5.28 -2.54
CA ALA A 64 19.01 4.04 -2.99
C ALA A 64 20.05 2.93 -3.22
N THR A 65 21.17 3.26 -3.86
CA THR A 65 22.28 2.32 -4.09
C THR A 65 22.96 1.89 -2.79
N LEU A 66 23.30 2.83 -1.90
CA LEU A 66 23.97 2.53 -0.62
C LEU A 66 23.12 1.65 0.29
N GLN A 67 21.81 1.85 0.30
CA GLN A 67 20.86 1.03 1.05
C GLN A 67 20.47 -0.26 0.30
N SER A 68 21.00 -0.48 -0.91
CA SER A 68 20.69 -1.64 -1.76
C SER A 68 19.18 -1.80 -2.02
N LEU A 69 18.45 -0.70 -2.16
CA LEU A 69 16.99 -0.72 -2.35
C LEU A 69 16.60 -1.25 -3.73
N ASP A 70 15.55 -2.09 -3.75
CA ASP A 70 14.87 -2.48 -4.98
C ASP A 70 14.00 -1.32 -5.51
N PHE A 71 13.29 -0.64 -4.61
CA PHE A 71 12.37 0.44 -4.95
C PHE A 71 12.50 1.63 -4.00
N LEU A 72 12.71 2.84 -4.52
CA LEU A 72 12.58 4.09 -3.75
C LEU A 72 11.47 4.93 -4.37
N ALA A 73 10.30 4.92 -3.74
CA ALA A 73 9.15 5.73 -4.13
C ALA A 73 9.36 7.18 -3.70
N LEU A 74 9.13 8.11 -4.63
CA LEU A 74 9.30 9.54 -4.42
C LEU A 74 7.96 10.25 -4.57
N THR A 75 7.64 11.10 -3.61
CA THR A 75 6.51 12.04 -3.64
C THR A 75 7.02 13.47 -3.51
N GLU A 76 6.19 14.43 -3.92
CA GLU A 76 6.59 15.84 -4.01
C GLU A 76 7.86 16.05 -4.83
N THR A 77 7.97 15.37 -5.98
CA THR A 77 9.16 15.42 -6.84
C THR A 77 9.40 16.79 -7.46
N TRP A 78 8.32 17.53 -7.73
CA TRP A 78 8.31 18.83 -8.41
C TRP A 78 8.95 18.79 -9.81
N ILE A 79 9.03 17.61 -10.42
CA ILE A 79 9.59 17.42 -11.76
C ILE A 79 8.55 17.77 -12.83
N THR A 80 8.97 18.54 -13.83
CA THR A 80 8.26 18.91 -15.05
C THR A 80 8.98 18.28 -16.25
N THR A 81 8.40 18.41 -17.44
CA THR A 81 9.05 17.95 -18.69
C THR A 81 10.38 18.65 -18.99
N GLU A 82 10.64 19.81 -18.39
CA GLU A 82 11.81 20.65 -18.68
C GLU A 82 12.96 20.45 -17.69
N ASN A 83 12.69 19.91 -16.50
CA ASN A 83 13.67 19.84 -15.40
C ASN A 83 13.99 18.41 -14.94
N THR A 84 13.68 17.39 -15.76
CA THR A 84 13.95 15.98 -15.42
C THR A 84 15.45 15.77 -15.19
N PRO A 85 15.88 15.47 -13.96
CA PRO A 85 17.30 15.35 -13.63
C PRO A 85 17.84 14.01 -14.11
N THR A 86 18.85 14.03 -14.96
CA THR A 86 19.54 12.82 -15.43
C THR A 86 20.23 12.06 -14.30
N ALA A 87 20.68 12.77 -13.26
CA ALA A 87 21.35 12.20 -12.09
C ALA A 87 20.48 11.26 -11.22
N LEU A 88 19.15 11.25 -11.41
CA LEU A 88 18.31 10.24 -10.77
C LEU A 88 18.49 8.85 -11.40
N SER A 89 18.88 8.77 -12.68
CA SER A 89 19.20 7.51 -13.33
C SER A 89 20.70 7.24 -13.26
N SER A 90 21.08 6.05 -12.82
CA SER A 90 22.46 5.56 -12.75
C SER A 90 22.57 4.17 -13.37
N SER A 91 23.76 3.56 -13.36
CA SER A 91 23.95 2.18 -13.80
C SER A 91 23.15 1.17 -12.97
N ASP A 92 22.92 1.49 -11.69
CA ASP A 92 22.30 0.57 -10.72
C ASP A 92 20.83 0.88 -10.45
N GLN A 93 20.34 2.05 -10.86
CA GLN A 93 19.00 2.57 -10.58
C GLN A 93 18.41 3.25 -11.80
N MET A 94 17.18 2.91 -12.15
CA MET A 94 16.41 3.51 -13.23
C MET A 94 15.31 4.38 -12.65
N PHE A 95 15.20 5.63 -13.10
CA PHE A 95 14.14 6.53 -12.65
C PHE A 95 12.94 6.51 -13.59
N SER A 96 11.74 6.35 -13.04
CA SER A 96 10.47 6.51 -13.74
C SER A 96 9.57 7.50 -13.02
N HIS A 97 8.87 8.36 -13.75
CA HIS A 97 7.99 9.36 -13.17
C HIS A 97 6.88 9.78 -14.13
N THR A 98 5.85 10.42 -13.59
CA THR A 98 4.83 11.13 -14.38
C THR A 98 5.20 12.61 -14.40
N PRO A 99 5.66 13.18 -15.54
CA PRO A 99 5.99 14.60 -15.63
C PRO A 99 4.73 15.47 -15.52
N ARG A 100 4.84 16.60 -14.83
CA ARG A 100 3.75 17.57 -14.71
C ARG A 100 3.73 18.54 -15.90
N ALA A 101 2.53 18.88 -16.36
CA ALA A 101 2.31 19.81 -17.47
C ALA A 101 2.53 21.29 -17.10
N SER A 102 2.61 21.66 -15.81
CA SER A 102 2.82 23.06 -15.40
C SER A 102 3.70 23.20 -14.15
N GLY A 103 4.37 24.35 -14.04
CA GLY A 103 5.28 24.73 -12.95
C GLY A 103 4.60 25.15 -11.64
N GLN A 104 3.45 24.55 -11.28
CA GLN A 104 2.85 24.80 -9.97
C GLN A 104 3.72 24.24 -8.83
N TRP A 105 3.71 24.91 -7.68
CA TRP A 105 4.48 24.52 -6.50
C TRP A 105 3.80 23.34 -5.80
N GLY A 106 4.56 22.29 -5.44
CA GLY A 106 4.03 21.11 -4.74
C GLY A 106 3.50 20.01 -5.67
N GLY A 107 3.70 18.73 -5.36
CA GLY A 107 3.19 17.60 -6.15
C GLY A 107 4.22 16.77 -6.91
N GLY A 108 3.75 15.81 -7.71
CA GLY A 108 4.57 14.90 -8.50
C GLY A 108 4.90 13.59 -7.78
N THR A 109 4.90 12.51 -8.56
CA THR A 109 5.23 11.14 -8.12
C THR A 109 6.28 10.53 -9.04
N GLY A 110 7.10 9.64 -8.48
CA GLY A 110 8.08 8.87 -9.23
C GLY A 110 8.62 7.71 -8.41
N ILE A 111 9.46 6.90 -9.05
CA ILE A 111 10.08 5.73 -8.44
C ILE A 111 11.47 5.52 -9.04
N LEU A 112 12.43 5.22 -8.16
CA LEU A 112 13.71 4.62 -8.53
C LEU A 112 13.59 3.11 -8.40
N ILE A 113 14.04 2.41 -9.45
CA ILE A 113 13.93 0.96 -9.59
C ILE A 113 15.33 0.42 -9.79
N SER A 114 15.75 -0.55 -8.97
CA SER A 114 17.04 -1.18 -9.15
C SER A 114 17.15 -1.82 -10.54
N ALA A 115 18.31 -1.67 -11.19
CA ALA A 115 18.61 -2.24 -12.50
C ALA A 115 18.52 -3.78 -12.58
N LYS A 116 18.36 -4.45 -11.42
CA LYS A 116 18.04 -5.89 -11.32
C LYS A 116 16.65 -6.22 -11.88
N TRP A 117 15.76 -5.23 -11.90
CA TRP A 117 14.38 -5.35 -12.36
C TRP A 117 14.24 -4.74 -13.75
N THR A 118 13.36 -5.32 -14.55
CA THR A 118 12.86 -4.69 -15.77
C THR A 118 11.50 -4.06 -15.50
N PHE A 119 11.17 -2.94 -16.13
CA PHE A 119 9.90 -2.28 -15.88
C PHE A 119 9.20 -1.76 -17.13
N SER A 120 7.88 -1.64 -17.03
CA SER A 120 6.99 -1.06 -18.03
C SER A 120 5.96 -0.17 -17.35
N LEU A 121 5.62 0.95 -17.97
CA LEU A 121 4.55 1.82 -17.51
C LEU A 121 3.19 1.13 -17.66
N SER A 122 2.34 1.24 -16.64
CA SER A 122 0.97 0.74 -16.70
C SER A 122 0.06 1.84 -17.27
N PRO A 123 -0.53 1.66 -18.47
CA PRO A 123 -1.31 2.72 -19.12
C PRO A 123 -2.69 2.86 -18.47
N LEU A 124 -2.82 3.81 -17.54
CA LEU A 124 -4.07 4.10 -16.81
C LEU A 124 -4.74 5.39 -17.32
N THR A 125 -4.64 5.65 -18.62
CA THR A 125 -5.05 6.91 -19.27
C THR A 125 -6.56 7.15 -19.32
N HIS A 126 -7.38 6.14 -19.03
CA HIS A 126 -8.84 6.24 -19.06
C HIS A 126 -9.45 6.80 -17.78
N LEU A 127 -8.67 6.91 -16.70
CA LEU A 127 -9.15 7.40 -15.41
C LEU A 127 -9.01 8.92 -15.31
N SER A 128 -10.11 9.59 -15.00
CA SER A 128 -10.10 11.01 -14.64
C SER A 128 -9.93 11.11 -13.12
N ILE A 129 -8.68 11.23 -12.67
CA ILE A 129 -8.32 11.37 -11.26
C ILE A 129 -7.93 12.83 -11.01
N SER A 130 -8.62 13.47 -10.07
CA SER A 130 -8.43 14.89 -9.73
C SER A 130 -7.97 15.09 -8.29
N SER A 131 -8.22 14.12 -7.42
CA SER A 131 -8.00 14.24 -5.98
C SER A 131 -6.60 13.83 -5.52
N PHE A 132 -5.82 13.17 -6.37
CA PHE A 132 -4.44 12.78 -6.09
C PHE A 132 -3.61 12.62 -7.37
N GLU A 133 -2.29 12.62 -7.21
CA GLU A 133 -1.33 12.29 -8.25
C GLU A 133 -0.83 10.87 -8.07
N PHE A 134 -0.56 10.15 -9.15
CA PHE A 134 -0.05 8.79 -9.06
C PHE A 134 0.93 8.44 -10.18
N HIS A 135 1.72 7.41 -9.92
CA HIS A 135 2.62 6.79 -10.87
C HIS A 135 2.53 5.28 -10.74
N ALA A 136 2.26 4.62 -11.86
CA ALA A 136 1.99 3.18 -11.92
C ALA A 136 3.03 2.49 -12.81
N VAL A 137 3.76 1.54 -12.22
CA VAL A 137 4.82 0.81 -12.89
C VAL A 137 4.70 -0.67 -12.58
N THR A 138 4.66 -1.48 -13.62
CA THR A 138 4.80 -2.93 -13.50
C THR A 138 6.28 -3.27 -13.68
N VAL A 139 6.85 -3.98 -12.70
CA VAL A 139 8.21 -4.52 -12.77
C VAL A 139 8.18 -6.03 -12.90
N THR A 140 9.17 -6.58 -13.58
CA THR A 140 9.35 -8.00 -13.86
C THR A 140 10.78 -8.41 -13.57
N SER A 141 10.97 -9.69 -13.25
CA SER A 141 12.25 -10.31 -12.86
C SER A 141 12.78 -9.83 -11.49
N PRO A 142 12.86 -10.69 -10.45
CA PRO A 142 12.68 -12.15 -10.50
C PRO A 142 11.22 -12.62 -10.55
N PHE A 143 10.26 -11.76 -10.23
CA PHE A 143 8.82 -12.02 -10.33
C PHE A 143 8.09 -10.75 -10.75
N LYS A 144 6.77 -10.83 -10.91
CA LYS A 144 5.97 -9.70 -11.37
C LYS A 144 5.40 -8.92 -10.17
N LEU A 145 5.72 -7.62 -10.12
CA LEU A 145 5.22 -6.68 -9.13
C LEU A 145 4.56 -5.48 -9.78
N ASN A 146 3.47 -5.06 -9.18
CA ASN A 146 2.59 -4.01 -9.67
C ASN A 146 2.70 -2.82 -8.73
N ASN A 147 3.62 -1.91 -9.00
CA ASN A 147 3.94 -0.77 -8.15
C ASN A 147 3.01 0.41 -8.44
N LEU A 148 2.36 0.93 -7.40
CA LEU A 148 1.51 2.10 -7.48
C LEU A 148 1.93 3.11 -6.40
N ILE A 149 2.46 4.24 -6.83
CA ILE A 149 2.86 5.35 -5.97
C ILE A 149 1.78 6.40 -6.06
N ILE A 150 1.19 6.77 -4.92
CA ILE A 150 0.14 7.79 -4.86
C ILE A 150 0.61 8.91 -3.93
N TYR A 151 0.54 10.15 -4.42
CA TYR A 151 0.70 11.36 -3.63
C TYR A 151 -0.61 12.13 -3.64
N ARG A 152 -1.19 12.37 -2.46
CA ARG A 152 -2.37 13.23 -2.35
C ARG A 152 -1.98 14.63 -1.87
N PRO A 153 -2.21 15.69 -2.67
CA PRO A 153 -2.04 17.07 -2.21
C PRO A 153 -3.12 17.44 -1.18
N PRO A 154 -2.88 18.46 -0.33
CA PRO A 154 -3.87 18.93 0.61
C PRO A 154 -5.12 19.46 -0.11
N GLY A 155 -6.31 19.04 0.32
CA GLY A 155 -7.58 19.40 -0.32
C GLY A 155 -8.79 18.67 0.26
N SER A 156 -9.99 19.02 -0.22
CA SER A 156 -11.23 18.35 0.19
C SER A 156 -11.21 16.87 -0.24
N LEU A 157 -11.86 16.01 0.55
CA LEU A 157 -11.80 14.56 0.35
C LEU A 157 -12.74 14.05 -0.74
N GLY A 158 -13.61 14.91 -1.29
CA GLY A 158 -14.84 14.57 -2.02
C GLY A 158 -14.80 13.24 -2.76
N GLU A 159 -13.99 13.17 -3.82
CA GLU A 159 -13.93 12.00 -4.71
C GLU A 159 -12.75 11.06 -4.44
N PHE A 160 -11.93 11.30 -3.40
CA PHE A 160 -10.69 10.54 -3.17
C PHE A 160 -10.91 9.04 -3.08
N ILE A 161 -11.87 8.62 -2.25
CA ILE A 161 -12.14 7.19 -2.05
C ILE A 161 -12.67 6.55 -3.33
N ASN A 162 -13.56 7.24 -4.05
CA ASN A 162 -14.15 6.75 -5.30
C ASN A 162 -13.10 6.63 -6.40
N GLU A 163 -12.26 7.67 -6.56
CA GLU A 163 -11.16 7.67 -7.53
C GLU A 163 -10.09 6.62 -7.17
N LEU A 164 -9.80 6.43 -5.88
CA LEU A 164 -8.89 5.39 -5.41
C LEU A 164 -9.43 3.98 -5.68
N ASP A 165 -10.72 3.74 -5.45
CA ASP A 165 -11.39 2.47 -5.75
C ASP A 165 -11.36 2.16 -7.25
N ALA A 166 -11.68 3.16 -8.09
CA ALA A 166 -11.61 3.04 -9.54
C ALA A 166 -10.18 2.72 -10.02
N LEU A 167 -9.18 3.39 -9.45
CA LEU A 167 -7.77 3.15 -9.75
C LEU A 167 -7.34 1.73 -9.42
N ILE A 168 -7.60 1.28 -8.18
CA ILE A 168 -7.24 -0.07 -7.74
C ILE A 168 -7.97 -1.11 -8.58
N SER A 169 -9.23 -0.88 -8.92
CA SER A 169 -10.04 -1.80 -9.74
C SER A 169 -9.55 -1.90 -11.19
N SER A 170 -8.88 -0.86 -11.69
CA SER A 170 -8.29 -0.86 -13.05
C SER A 170 -6.89 -1.44 -13.12
N PHE A 171 -6.24 -1.67 -11.96
CA PHE A 171 -4.86 -2.14 -11.92
C PHE A 171 -4.77 -3.60 -12.38
N PRO A 172 -3.74 -3.99 -13.14
CA PRO A 172 -3.64 -5.38 -13.61
C PRO A 172 -3.67 -6.39 -12.47
N GLU A 173 -4.51 -7.41 -12.58
CA GLU A 173 -4.61 -8.52 -11.62
C GLU A 173 -3.41 -9.48 -11.72
N ASP A 174 -2.60 -9.36 -12.76
CA ASP A 174 -1.47 -10.22 -13.01
C ASP A 174 -0.21 -9.71 -12.27
N GLY A 175 0.04 -10.26 -11.10
CA GLY A 175 1.18 -9.91 -10.24
C GLY A 175 0.75 -9.51 -8.83
N SER A 176 1.71 -9.41 -7.91
CA SER A 176 1.42 -8.92 -6.57
C SER A 176 1.47 -7.38 -6.57
N PRO A 177 0.39 -6.67 -6.20
CA PRO A 177 0.41 -5.22 -6.16
C PRO A 177 1.12 -4.71 -4.91
N LEU A 178 2.01 -3.75 -5.12
CA LEU A 178 2.68 -2.97 -4.08
C LEU A 178 2.22 -1.52 -4.21
N THR A 179 1.36 -1.07 -3.29
CA THR A 179 0.84 0.31 -3.31
C THR A 179 1.45 1.15 -2.20
N VAL A 180 2.30 2.09 -2.59
CA VAL A 180 2.91 3.08 -1.71
C VAL A 180 2.04 4.35 -1.71
N LEU A 181 1.51 4.72 -0.55
CA LEU A 181 0.55 5.82 -0.40
C LEU A 181 1.09 6.90 0.52
N ASP A 182 1.33 8.09 -0.03
CA ASP A 182 1.64 9.30 0.73
C ASP A 182 0.43 10.26 0.68
N LEU A 183 -0.27 10.47 1.79
CA LEU A 183 -1.26 11.56 1.87
C LEU A 183 -0.70 12.71 2.70
N SER A 184 -0.54 13.85 2.07
CA SER A 184 -0.24 15.10 2.75
C SER A 184 -1.33 15.44 3.75
N ALA A 185 -0.93 15.89 4.94
CA ALA A 185 -1.83 16.39 5.99
C ALA A 185 -2.97 15.41 6.31
N ALA A 186 -2.71 14.10 6.34
CA ALA A 186 -3.79 13.12 6.34
C ALA A 186 -4.74 13.21 7.54
N PHE A 187 -4.22 13.58 8.71
CA PHE A 187 -5.05 13.89 9.86
C PHE A 187 -6.05 15.00 9.56
N ASP A 188 -5.69 16.03 8.80
CA ASP A 188 -6.55 17.18 8.48
C ASP A 188 -7.61 16.84 7.41
N THR A 189 -7.49 15.66 6.79
CA THR A 189 -8.30 15.27 5.64
C THR A 189 -9.33 14.17 5.92
N VAL A 190 -9.40 13.68 7.16
CA VAL A 190 -10.36 12.65 7.58
C VAL A 190 -11.80 13.15 7.45
N ASN A 191 -12.63 12.50 6.63
CA ASN A 191 -14.05 12.84 6.56
C ASN A 191 -14.79 12.33 7.81
N HIS A 192 -15.46 13.22 8.53
CA HIS A 192 -16.15 12.89 9.77
C HIS A 192 -17.31 11.90 9.56
N GLN A 193 -18.07 12.01 8.46
CA GLN A 193 -19.20 11.11 8.18
C GLN A 193 -18.70 9.68 7.92
N ILE A 194 -17.66 9.53 7.11
CA ILE A 194 -17.08 8.22 6.78
C ILE A 194 -16.41 7.60 8.02
N LEU A 195 -15.72 8.40 8.83
CA LEU A 195 -15.18 7.92 10.11
C LEU A 195 -16.30 7.46 11.04
N LEU A 196 -17.36 8.25 11.21
CA LEU A 196 -18.49 7.92 12.09
C LEU A 196 -19.27 6.70 11.60
N SER A 197 -19.44 6.50 10.29
CA SER A 197 -20.08 5.29 9.75
C SER A 197 -19.21 4.06 9.99
N THR A 198 -17.90 4.17 9.77
CA THR A 198 -16.93 3.09 10.01
C THR A 198 -16.89 2.67 11.48
N LEU A 199 -16.98 3.63 12.41
CA LEU A 199 -17.06 3.35 13.84
C LEU A 199 -18.34 2.56 14.18
N SER A 200 -19.48 2.93 13.59
CA SER A 200 -20.73 2.19 13.77
C SER A 200 -20.64 0.75 13.24
N GLU A 201 -20.03 0.55 12.06
CA GLU A 201 -19.80 -0.78 11.47
C GLU A 201 -18.86 -1.65 12.33
N LEU A 202 -17.95 -1.02 13.08
CA LEU A 202 -17.09 -1.67 14.07
C LEU A 202 -17.81 -2.02 15.38
N GLY A 203 -19.08 -1.65 15.52
CA GLY A 203 -19.87 -1.84 16.74
C GLY A 203 -19.71 -0.72 17.78
N ILE A 204 -18.99 0.36 17.46
CA ILE A 204 -18.88 1.53 18.35
C ILE A 204 -20.14 2.36 18.18
N SER A 205 -21.00 2.34 19.20
CA SER A 205 -22.34 2.94 19.18
C SER A 205 -22.67 3.64 20.51
N GLY A 206 -23.83 4.29 20.58
CA GLY A 206 -24.32 4.96 21.78
C GLY A 206 -23.41 6.12 22.22
N ALA A 207 -23.15 6.21 23.53
CA ALA A 207 -22.44 7.34 24.13
C ALA A 207 -21.04 7.55 23.54
N ALA A 208 -20.30 6.48 23.24
CA ALA A 208 -18.96 6.58 22.66
C ALA A 208 -19.01 7.19 21.24
N HIS A 209 -19.96 6.76 20.41
CA HIS A 209 -20.16 7.30 19.07
C HIS A 209 -20.56 8.77 19.10
N SER A 210 -21.53 9.12 19.94
CA SER A 210 -21.97 10.52 20.12
C SER A 210 -20.85 11.41 20.66
N TRP A 211 -20.03 10.90 21.57
CA TRP A 211 -18.88 11.63 22.09
C TRP A 211 -17.84 11.88 20.99
N ILE A 212 -17.51 10.87 20.17
CA ILE A 212 -16.60 11.05 19.01
C ILE A 212 -17.19 12.03 18.00
N ALA A 213 -18.49 11.96 17.70
CA ALA A 213 -19.15 12.92 16.82
C ALA A 213 -19.06 14.36 17.36
N SER A 214 -19.29 14.57 18.66
CA SER A 214 -19.12 15.88 19.31
C SER A 214 -17.67 16.32 19.33
N TYR A 215 -16.72 15.37 19.44
CA TYR A 215 -15.30 15.65 19.40
C TYR A 215 -14.86 16.15 18.02
N LEU A 216 -15.47 15.68 16.93
CA LEU A 216 -15.10 16.07 15.57
C LEU A 216 -15.82 17.35 15.09
N THR A 217 -17.07 17.54 15.50
CA THR A 217 -17.95 18.60 14.98
C THR A 217 -17.84 19.93 15.73
N GLY A 218 -18.34 21.02 15.11
CA GLY A 218 -18.44 22.33 15.76
C GLY A 218 -17.12 23.08 15.95
N ARG A 219 -16.04 22.63 15.29
CA ARG A 219 -14.71 23.25 15.40
C ARG A 219 -14.50 24.32 14.34
N SER A 220 -13.70 25.32 14.68
CA SER A 220 -13.21 26.33 13.74
C SER A 220 -11.78 26.70 14.06
N TYR A 221 -11.06 27.24 13.07
CA TYR A 221 -9.72 27.78 13.22
C TYR A 221 -9.65 29.22 12.71
N LYS A 222 -8.63 29.94 13.15
CA LYS A 222 -8.25 31.27 12.65
C LYS A 222 -6.75 31.27 12.38
N VAL A 223 -6.34 31.99 11.34
CA VAL A 223 -4.94 32.20 11.01
C VAL A 223 -4.57 33.61 11.42
N ALA A 224 -3.55 33.76 12.25
CA ALA A 224 -2.97 35.06 12.59
C ALA A 224 -1.65 35.22 11.85
N TRP A 225 -1.51 36.34 11.15
CA TRP A 225 -0.25 36.74 10.51
C TRP A 225 0.04 38.20 10.83
N ARG A 226 1.11 38.44 11.59
CA ARG A 226 1.44 39.74 12.17
C ARG A 226 0.26 40.29 12.98
N GLU A 227 -0.20 41.50 12.68
CA GLU A 227 -1.32 42.16 13.38
C GLU A 227 -2.70 41.81 12.79
N SER A 228 -2.75 40.95 11.77
CA SER A 228 -3.98 40.56 11.10
C SER A 228 -4.42 39.16 11.51
N VAL A 229 -5.71 39.01 11.86
CA VAL A 229 -6.33 37.73 12.19
C VAL A 229 -7.45 37.44 11.19
N SER A 230 -7.48 36.22 10.65
CA SER A 230 -8.52 35.79 9.71
C SER A 230 -9.88 35.67 10.41
N THR A 231 -10.94 35.71 9.60
CA THR A 231 -12.25 35.23 10.05
C THR A 231 -12.18 33.76 10.46
N PRO A 232 -13.01 33.31 11.41
CA PRO A 232 -13.08 31.90 11.77
C PRO A 232 -13.57 31.06 10.59
N HIS A 233 -12.82 30.00 10.29
CA HIS A 233 -13.15 29.01 9.26
C HIS A 233 -13.54 27.70 9.93
N ALA A 234 -14.68 27.13 9.55
CA ALA A 234 -15.16 25.86 10.11
C ALA A 234 -14.26 24.68 9.66
N LEU A 235 -13.97 23.78 10.58
CA LEU A 235 -13.28 22.52 10.30
C LEU A 235 -14.31 21.44 10.01
N THR A 236 -14.57 21.19 8.73
CA THR A 236 -15.51 20.17 8.25
C THR A 236 -14.86 18.81 8.01
N THR A 237 -13.52 18.77 8.02
CA THR A 237 -12.72 17.55 7.89
C THR A 237 -11.57 17.57 8.89
N GLY A 238 -11.02 16.39 9.11
CA GLY A 238 -9.81 16.17 9.88
C GLY A 238 -10.04 15.77 11.32
N VAL A 239 -9.04 15.16 11.91
CA VAL A 239 -8.96 14.87 13.35
C VAL A 239 -7.98 15.85 13.99
N PRO A 240 -8.29 16.37 15.19
CA PRO A 240 -7.39 17.28 15.89
C PRO A 240 -6.03 16.63 16.17
N GLN A 241 -4.97 17.28 15.69
CA GLN A 241 -3.58 16.89 15.95
C GLN A 241 -3.17 17.30 17.37
N GLY A 242 -2.32 16.50 18.03
CA GLY A 242 -1.84 16.78 19.40
C GLY A 242 -2.63 16.11 20.53
N LEU A 243 -3.63 15.29 20.19
CA LEU A 243 -4.38 14.47 21.15
C LEU A 243 -4.20 12.98 20.82
N VAL A 244 -4.13 12.14 21.86
CA VAL A 244 -3.91 10.68 21.74
C VAL A 244 -4.94 10.01 20.83
N LEU A 245 -6.13 10.60 20.70
CA LEU A 245 -7.23 10.07 19.91
C LEU A 245 -7.06 10.27 18.39
N GLY A 246 -6.28 11.25 17.94
CA GLY A 246 -6.08 11.55 16.52
C GLY A 246 -5.50 10.35 15.74
N PRO A 247 -4.34 9.80 16.17
CA PRO A 247 -3.77 8.58 15.59
C PRO A 247 -4.74 7.39 15.60
N LEU A 248 -5.46 7.16 16.69
CA LEU A 248 -6.41 6.04 16.80
C LEU A 248 -7.56 6.16 15.80
N LEU A 249 -8.20 7.34 15.74
CA LEU A 249 -9.32 7.59 14.81
C LEU A 249 -8.86 7.50 13.36
N PHE A 250 -7.64 7.94 13.07
CA PHE A 250 -7.05 7.80 11.75
C PHE A 250 -6.80 6.33 11.39
N SER A 251 -6.27 5.51 12.30
CA SER A 251 -6.12 4.06 12.06
C SER A 251 -7.46 3.39 11.80
N LEU A 252 -8.52 3.76 12.53
CA LEU A 252 -9.86 3.24 12.28
C LEU A 252 -10.42 3.73 10.94
N TYR A 253 -10.16 4.99 10.58
CA TYR A 253 -10.51 5.56 9.29
C TYR A 253 -9.88 4.80 8.12
N THR A 254 -8.62 4.36 8.22
CA THR A 254 -7.98 3.58 7.14
C THR A 254 -8.67 2.25 6.85
N LYS A 255 -9.51 1.73 7.76
CA LYS A 255 -10.33 0.55 7.51
C LYS A 255 -11.44 0.82 6.47
N SER A 256 -11.87 2.07 6.32
CA SER A 256 -12.90 2.51 5.38
C SER A 256 -12.36 2.72 3.97
N LEU A 257 -11.04 2.70 3.79
CA LEU A 257 -10.46 2.64 2.45
C LEU A 257 -11.01 1.39 1.73
N PRO A 258 -11.23 1.46 0.41
CA PRO A 258 -11.88 0.39 -0.34
C PRO A 258 -11.30 -0.97 0.04
N PRO A 259 -12.13 -2.01 0.27
CA PRO A 259 -11.66 -3.28 0.79
C PRO A 259 -10.65 -3.90 -0.19
N LEU A 260 -9.37 -3.65 0.05
CA LEU A 260 -8.25 -4.31 -0.62
C LEU A 260 -8.19 -5.81 -0.32
N ARG A 261 -9.05 -6.27 0.58
CA ARG A 261 -9.27 -7.66 0.88
C ARG A 261 -10.14 -8.29 -0.18
N ARG A 262 -9.55 -8.69 -1.31
CA ARG A 262 -9.95 -9.97 -1.89
C ARG A 262 -8.80 -10.88 -2.30
N ARG A 263 -7.65 -10.43 -2.83
CA ARG A 263 -6.61 -11.38 -3.33
C ARG A 263 -5.15 -10.93 -3.30
N HIS A 264 -4.82 -9.77 -2.70
CA HIS A 264 -3.51 -9.15 -2.91
C HIS A 264 -2.86 -8.59 -1.63
N HIS A 265 -1.54 -8.70 -1.53
CA HIS A 265 -0.71 -8.17 -0.45
C HIS A 265 -0.35 -6.69 -0.70
N PHE A 266 -1.27 -5.78 -0.37
CA PHE A 266 -0.98 -4.36 -0.42
C PHE A 266 -0.18 -3.91 0.81
N VAL A 267 1.00 -3.34 0.60
CA VAL A 267 1.83 -2.77 1.67
C VAL A 267 1.68 -1.26 1.68
N TYR A 268 0.86 -0.74 2.61
CA TYR A 268 0.77 0.70 2.84
C TYR A 268 1.97 1.20 3.63
N ILE A 269 2.67 2.17 3.07
CA ILE A 269 3.85 2.81 3.66
C ILE A 269 3.46 4.24 3.93
N TRP A 270 3.32 4.56 5.22
CA TRP A 270 2.87 5.86 5.70
C TRP A 270 4.01 6.59 6.41
N PRO A 271 4.25 7.89 6.19
CA PRO A 271 5.13 8.66 7.06
C PRO A 271 4.44 8.83 8.42
N PHE A 272 4.61 7.86 9.32
CA PHE A 272 4.27 8.04 10.71
C PHE A 272 5.27 9.06 11.26
N ILE A 273 4.79 10.24 11.68
CA ILE A 273 5.58 11.15 12.53
C ILE A 273 5.64 10.49 13.92
N GLY A 274 6.42 9.42 14.00
CA GLY A 274 6.80 8.72 15.21
C GLY A 274 8.29 8.91 15.37
N HIS A 275 8.69 9.32 16.56
CA HIS A 275 10.05 9.67 16.93
C HIS A 275 11.08 8.60 16.50
N CYS A 276 11.72 8.79 15.35
CA CYS A 276 12.85 7.98 14.89
C CYS A 276 14.13 8.77 15.17
N VAL A 277 14.84 8.39 16.22
CA VAL A 277 16.18 8.92 16.51
C VAL A 277 17.12 8.40 15.40
N ASN A 278 17.76 9.35 14.70
CA ASN A 278 18.83 9.17 13.69
C ASN A 278 18.44 8.79 12.24
N LYS A 279 17.25 9.13 11.75
CA LYS A 279 16.93 9.13 10.29
C LYS A 279 16.44 10.50 9.82
N PRO A 280 16.61 10.88 8.54
CA PRO A 280 16.05 12.14 8.04
C PRO A 280 14.51 12.15 8.25
N PRO A 281 13.91 13.29 8.64
CA PRO A 281 12.57 13.34 9.23
C PRO A 281 11.39 12.96 8.32
N ASN A 282 11.63 12.64 7.05
CA ASN A 282 10.59 12.40 6.03
C ASN A 282 10.77 11.06 5.28
N GLU A 283 11.43 10.08 5.91
CA GLU A 283 11.81 8.83 5.26
C GLU A 283 11.18 7.61 5.97
N LEU A 284 10.55 6.72 5.20
CA LEU A 284 10.06 5.43 5.69
C LEU A 284 10.69 4.27 4.91
N GLN A 285 11.60 3.55 5.56
CA GLN A 285 12.13 2.28 5.02
C GLN A 285 11.23 1.11 5.42
N PHE A 286 11.03 0.17 4.50
CA PHE A 286 10.32 -1.08 4.77
C PHE A 286 11.08 -2.27 4.15
N HIS A 287 10.96 -3.41 4.83
CA HIS A 287 11.35 -4.71 4.29
C HIS A 287 10.07 -5.55 4.25
N THR A 288 9.68 -6.00 3.06
CA THR A 288 8.51 -6.86 2.92
C THR A 288 8.93 -8.22 2.38
N THR A 289 8.45 -9.27 3.02
CA THR A 289 8.54 -10.64 2.52
C THR A 289 7.31 -10.89 1.66
N LEU A 290 7.52 -11.22 0.39
CA LEU A 290 6.46 -11.68 -0.49
C LEU A 290 6.57 -13.19 -0.67
N LEU A 291 5.47 -13.88 -0.34
CA LEU A 291 5.32 -15.31 -0.54
C LEU A 291 4.62 -15.52 -1.87
N GLN A 292 5.28 -16.24 -2.78
CA GLN A 292 4.68 -16.69 -4.04
C GLN A 292 4.28 -18.17 -3.96
#